data_AF-A0A917KA35-F1
#
_entry.id   AF-A0A917KA35-F1
#
_cell.length_a   1.000
_cell.length_b   1.000
_cell.length_c   1.000
_cell.angle_alpha   90.00
_cell.angle_beta   90.00
_cell.angle_gamma   90.00
#
_symmetry.space_group_name_H-M   'P 1'
#
loop_
_entity.id
_entity.type
_entity.pdbx_description
1 polymer ?
#
loop_
_entity_poly.entity_id
_entity_poly.type
_entity_poly.pdbx_seq_one_letter_code
_entity_poly.pdbx_strand_id
1 'polypeptide(L)'
;MEDVLAVYARPYDPARPVVCMDEKPYQLLAHARDPLPTAPGRDARQDSEYIRCGTCSIFVWVEPLRGWRRVDAQPRRTRIDWAGQVRRLLTEDYPDAETVVLVMDNLNTHDIASLYEAFEPAEAFALAQRLEIHHTPKHGSWLNIAEIELSALTRQCLDRRITDLDTLNTELSAWQNATNSDQRQVNWQFTTHDARIKLRHLYPTN
;
A
#
# COMPACT_ATOMS: atom_id res chain seq x y z
N MET A 1 6.84 -9.65 14.90
CA MET A 1 5.80 -10.52 14.29
C MET A 1 4.58 -10.52 15.18
N GLU A 2 4.68 -11.01 16.42
CA GLU A 2 3.54 -11.03 17.35
C GLU A 2 2.92 -9.63 17.56
N ASP A 3 3.74 -8.58 17.54
CA ASP A 3 3.29 -7.18 17.57
C ASP A 3 2.22 -6.86 16.49
N VAL A 4 2.54 -7.07 15.21
CA VAL A 4 1.58 -6.89 14.09
C VAL A 4 0.36 -7.82 14.23
N LEU A 5 0.57 -9.07 14.65
CA LEU A 5 -0.54 -10.01 14.84
C LEU A 5 -1.48 -9.58 15.98
N ALA A 6 -0.95 -8.96 17.04
CA ALA A 6 -1.73 -8.39 18.11
C ALA A 6 -2.53 -7.16 17.64
N VAL A 7 -1.96 -6.33 16.76
CA VAL A 7 -2.66 -5.22 16.11
C VAL A 7 -3.83 -5.72 15.26
N TYR A 8 -3.61 -6.72 14.41
CA TYR A 8 -4.66 -7.29 13.57
C TYR A 8 -5.77 -8.02 14.35
N ALA A 9 -5.50 -8.41 15.59
CA ALA A 9 -6.50 -9.01 16.47
C ALA A 9 -7.36 -7.99 17.21
N ARG A 10 -7.07 -6.69 17.11
CA ARG A 10 -7.85 -5.63 17.77
C ARG A 10 -9.26 -5.57 17.15
N PRO A 11 -10.31 -5.33 17.97
CA PRO A 11 -11.64 -5.08 17.43
C PRO A 11 -11.64 -3.79 16.60
N TYR A 12 -12.63 -3.67 15.71
CA TYR A 12 -12.83 -2.46 14.94
C TYR A 12 -13.11 -1.26 15.85
N ASP A 13 -12.35 -0.18 15.68
CA ASP A 13 -12.52 1.09 16.36
C ASP A 13 -12.32 2.24 15.36
N PRO A 14 -13.37 2.99 15.00
CA PRO A 14 -13.26 4.09 14.05
C PRO A 14 -12.47 5.29 14.59
N ALA A 15 -12.30 5.43 15.90
CA ALA A 15 -11.42 6.46 16.48
C ALA A 15 -9.94 6.06 16.42
N ARG A 16 -9.67 4.74 16.27
CA ARG A 16 -8.33 4.15 16.16
C ARG A 16 -8.21 3.18 14.98
N PRO A 17 -8.42 3.65 13.73
CA PRO A 17 -8.44 2.78 12.58
C PRO A 17 -7.06 2.12 12.36
N VAL A 18 -7.07 0.82 12.06
CA VAL A 18 -5.87 0.07 11.67
C VAL A 18 -5.68 0.22 10.17
N VAL A 19 -4.65 0.96 9.76
CA VAL A 19 -4.31 1.21 8.36
C VAL A 19 -2.99 0.54 8.04
N CYS A 20 -2.97 -0.27 6.98
CA CYS A 20 -1.77 -0.88 6.44
C CYS A 20 -1.29 -0.07 5.23
N MET A 21 0.02 0.10 5.09
CA MET A 21 0.62 0.81 3.96
C MET A 21 1.80 0.03 3.37
N ASP A 22 1.92 0.13 2.05
CA ASP A 22 3.07 -0.36 1.29
C ASP A 22 3.21 0.45 -0.02
N GLU A 23 4.36 0.34 -0.66
CA GLU A 23 4.60 0.93 -1.97
C GLU A 23 5.36 0.00 -2.92
N LYS A 24 5.08 0.17 -4.21
CA LYS A 24 5.69 -0.62 -5.28
C LYS A 24 6.28 0.27 -6.37
N PRO A 25 7.55 0.05 -6.78
CA PRO A 25 8.07 0.70 -7.97
C PRO A 25 7.35 0.17 -9.21
N TYR A 26 7.00 1.06 -10.13
CA TYR A 26 6.30 0.72 -11.37
C TYR A 26 6.99 1.36 -12.58
N GLN A 27 7.11 0.59 -13.67
CA GLN A 27 7.68 1.06 -14.92
C GLN A 27 6.57 1.55 -15.85
N LEU A 28 6.72 2.77 -16.33
CA LEU A 28 5.84 3.34 -17.35
C LEU A 28 6.37 2.92 -18.72
N LEU A 29 5.53 2.26 -19.52
CA LEU A 29 5.91 1.63 -20.78
C LEU A 29 4.93 2.02 -21.87
N ALA A 30 5.46 2.37 -23.05
CA ALA A 30 4.68 2.49 -24.28
C ALA A 30 4.91 1.32 -25.23
N HIS A 31 3.99 1.17 -26.17
CA HIS A 31 4.14 0.24 -27.28
C HIS A 31 5.13 0.80 -28.30
N ALA A 32 6.15 0.01 -28.68
CA ALA A 32 7.00 0.36 -29.82
C ALA A 32 6.25 0.20 -31.16
N ARG A 33 5.27 -0.69 -31.19
CA ARG A 33 4.34 -0.94 -32.30
C ARG A 33 2.95 -1.17 -31.76
N ASP A 34 1.94 -0.62 -32.44
CA ASP A 34 0.55 -0.76 -32.03
C ASP A 34 0.16 -2.24 -31.90
N PRO A 35 -0.50 -2.64 -30.79
CA PRO A 35 -1.02 -3.99 -30.64
C PRO A 35 -2.00 -4.35 -31.76
N LEU A 36 -1.93 -5.60 -32.22
CA LEU A 36 -2.90 -6.12 -33.17
C LEU A 36 -4.13 -6.62 -32.41
N PRO A 37 -5.34 -6.14 -32.75
CA PRO A 37 -6.55 -6.58 -32.06
C PRO A 37 -6.89 -8.03 -32.40
N THR A 38 -7.72 -8.63 -31.56
CA THR A 38 -8.31 -9.95 -31.82
C THR A 38 -9.11 -9.93 -33.13
N ALA A 39 -9.02 -11.02 -33.90
CA ALA A 39 -9.85 -11.26 -35.08
C ALA A 39 -10.29 -12.75 -35.11
N PRO A 40 -11.29 -13.14 -35.92
CA PRO A 40 -11.69 -14.55 -36.03
C PRO A 40 -10.49 -15.47 -36.32
N GLY A 41 -10.21 -16.41 -35.41
CA GLY A 41 -9.07 -17.33 -35.49
C GLY A 41 -7.70 -16.72 -35.16
N ARG A 42 -7.64 -15.51 -34.60
CA ARG A 42 -6.39 -14.83 -34.22
C ARG A 42 -6.55 -14.08 -32.89
N ASP A 43 -5.81 -14.52 -31.88
CA ASP A 43 -5.71 -13.81 -30.60
C ASP A 43 -5.07 -12.43 -30.78
N ALA A 44 -5.37 -11.51 -29.86
CA ALA A 44 -4.66 -10.24 -29.77
C ALA A 44 -3.16 -10.47 -29.63
N ARG A 45 -2.35 -9.64 -30.30
CA ARG A 45 -0.88 -9.75 -30.26
C ARG A 45 -0.28 -8.44 -29.81
N GLN A 46 0.63 -8.55 -28.85
CA GLN A 46 1.46 -7.45 -28.39
C GLN A 46 2.91 -7.76 -28.77
N ASP A 47 3.57 -6.80 -29.42
CA ASP A 47 5.00 -6.91 -29.71
C ASP A 47 5.80 -6.89 -28.40
N SER A 48 6.84 -7.73 -28.27
CA SER A 48 7.68 -7.76 -27.07
C SER A 48 8.49 -6.48 -26.87
N GLU A 49 8.78 -5.74 -27.94
CA GLU A 49 9.50 -4.46 -27.88
C GLU A 49 8.63 -3.38 -27.25
N TYR A 50 9.23 -2.57 -26.38
CA TYR A 50 8.56 -1.51 -25.65
C TYR A 50 9.46 -0.28 -25.52
N ILE A 51 8.85 0.88 -25.35
CA ILE A 51 9.55 2.14 -25.07
C ILE A 51 9.44 2.42 -23.58
N ARG A 52 10.57 2.72 -22.91
CA ARG A 52 10.58 3.11 -21.51
C ARG A 52 10.19 4.58 -21.38
N CYS A 53 9.14 4.86 -20.62
CA CYS A 53 8.62 6.20 -20.34
C CYS A 53 8.97 6.69 -18.93
N GLY A 54 9.83 5.95 -18.21
CA GLY A 54 10.27 6.28 -16.86
C GLY A 54 9.77 5.32 -15.81
N THR A 55 9.87 5.74 -14.55
CA THR A 55 9.44 4.95 -13.39
C THR A 55 8.73 5.85 -12.39
N CYS A 56 7.80 5.27 -11.65
CA CYS A 56 7.08 5.92 -10.54
C CYS A 56 6.96 4.95 -9.36
N SER A 57 6.34 5.41 -8.26
CA SER A 57 6.02 4.57 -7.10
C SER A 57 4.51 4.61 -6.86
N ILE A 58 3.89 3.45 -6.76
CA ILE A 58 2.48 3.31 -6.39
C ILE A 58 2.42 3.13 -4.89
N PHE A 59 1.73 4.02 -4.18
CA PHE A 59 1.39 3.88 -2.77
C PHE A 59 0.02 3.23 -2.63
N VAL A 60 -0.12 2.30 -1.68
CA VAL A 60 -1.41 1.76 -1.27
C VAL A 60 -1.60 1.96 0.23
N TRP A 61 -2.81 2.35 0.61
CA TRP A 61 -3.28 2.45 1.98
C TRP A 61 -4.52 1.59 2.10
N VAL A 62 -4.61 0.79 3.15
CA VAL A 62 -5.70 -0.19 3.34
C VAL A 62 -6.17 -0.13 4.77
N GLU A 63 -7.47 0.09 4.99
CA GLU A 63 -8.10 -0.16 6.29
C GLU A 63 -8.85 -1.50 6.22
N PRO A 64 -8.26 -2.61 6.71
CA PRO A 64 -8.72 -3.95 6.36
C PRO A 64 -10.13 -4.25 6.89
N LEU A 65 -10.45 -3.78 8.10
CA LEU A 65 -11.74 -4.02 8.76
C LEU A 65 -12.85 -3.10 8.24
N ARG A 66 -12.54 -1.91 7.72
CA ARG A 66 -13.52 -1.07 7.02
C ARG A 66 -13.74 -1.52 5.58
N GLY A 67 -12.78 -2.22 4.99
CA GLY A 67 -12.79 -2.53 3.56
C GLY A 67 -12.52 -1.29 2.71
N TRP A 68 -11.66 -0.39 3.19
CA TRP A 68 -11.31 0.85 2.50
C TRP A 68 -9.88 0.80 1.97
N ARG A 69 -9.66 1.40 0.79
CA ARG A 69 -8.36 1.57 0.15
C ARG A 69 -8.20 2.98 -0.38
N ARG A 70 -6.97 3.48 -0.33
CA ARG A 70 -6.50 4.58 -1.18
C ARG A 70 -5.27 4.14 -1.96
N VAL A 71 -5.25 4.40 -3.25
CA VAL A 71 -4.14 4.05 -4.14
C VAL A 71 -3.84 5.22 -5.06
N ASP A 72 -2.59 5.66 -5.08
CA ASP A 72 -2.12 6.69 -6.00
C ASP A 72 -0.65 6.49 -6.35
N ALA A 73 -0.28 6.89 -7.56
CA ALA A 73 1.07 6.85 -8.07
C ALA A 73 1.72 8.22 -7.93
N GLN A 74 2.92 8.22 -7.36
CA GLN A 74 3.77 9.39 -7.19
C GLN A 74 5.01 9.28 -8.08
N PRO A 75 5.57 10.39 -8.59
CA PRO A 75 6.81 10.36 -9.36
C PRO A 75 8.00 9.74 -8.60
N ARG A 76 7.98 9.85 -7.26
CA ARG A 76 9.07 9.43 -6.36
C ARG A 76 8.50 8.87 -5.05
N ARG A 77 9.38 8.25 -4.25
CA ARG A 77 9.10 7.74 -2.90
C ARG A 77 10.17 8.17 -1.89
N THR A 78 10.43 9.46 -1.84
CA THR A 78 11.35 10.05 -0.85
C THR A 78 10.68 10.17 0.51
N ARG A 79 11.44 10.58 1.54
CA ARG A 79 10.90 10.91 2.86
C ARG A 79 9.81 11.98 2.80
N ILE A 80 10.02 13.00 1.96
CA ILE A 80 9.06 14.09 1.77
C ILE A 80 7.78 13.57 1.11
N ASP A 81 7.91 12.69 0.10
CA ASP A 81 6.73 12.10 -0.57
C ASP A 81 5.92 11.25 0.42
N TRP A 82 6.59 10.42 1.22
CA TRP A 82 5.95 9.61 2.27
C TRP A 82 5.28 10.49 3.34
N ALA A 83 5.97 11.53 3.82
CA ALA A 83 5.42 12.46 4.80
C ALA A 83 4.17 13.19 4.27
N GLY A 84 4.17 13.57 2.98
CA GLY A 84 2.99 14.11 2.31
C GLY A 84 1.81 13.14 2.30
N GLN A 85 2.07 11.86 2.06
CA GLN A 85 1.05 10.80 2.07
C GLN A 85 0.48 10.56 3.48
N VAL A 86 1.34 10.59 4.51
CA VAL A 86 0.92 10.51 5.92
C VAL A 86 0.11 11.72 6.35
N ARG A 87 0.52 12.93 5.95
CA ARG A 87 -0.27 14.14 6.20
C ARG A 87 -1.66 14.00 5.61
N ARG A 88 -1.76 13.59 4.34
CA ARG A 88 -3.04 13.31 3.68
C ARG A 88 -3.88 12.27 4.41
N LEU A 89 -3.28 11.16 4.85
CA LEU A 89 -3.95 10.15 5.66
C LEU A 89 -4.61 10.77 6.90
N LEU A 90 -3.88 11.62 7.61
CA LEU A 90 -4.33 12.20 8.87
C LEU A 90 -5.28 13.39 8.68
N THR A 91 -5.16 14.15 7.59
CA THR A 91 -5.95 15.39 7.40
C THR A 91 -7.13 15.24 6.45
N GLU A 92 -7.11 14.24 5.55
CA GLU A 92 -8.17 14.03 4.56
C GLU A 92 -8.89 12.68 4.76
N ASP A 93 -8.14 11.58 4.92
CA ASP A 93 -8.77 10.26 5.02
C ASP A 93 -9.37 10.00 6.41
N TYR A 94 -8.68 10.44 7.46
CA TYR A 94 -9.07 10.28 8.87
C TYR A 94 -8.89 11.58 9.68
N PRO A 95 -9.56 12.69 9.32
CA PRO A 95 -9.44 13.96 10.04
C PRO A 95 -9.89 13.84 11.51
N ASP A 96 -10.91 13.01 11.76
CA ASP A 96 -11.55 12.89 13.08
C ASP A 96 -11.01 11.74 13.93
N ALA A 97 -10.09 10.92 13.40
CA ALA A 97 -9.49 9.84 14.18
C ALA A 97 -8.53 10.40 15.23
N GLU A 98 -8.62 9.89 16.47
CA GLU A 98 -7.72 10.26 17.56
C GLU A 98 -6.30 9.79 17.26
N THR A 99 -6.16 8.58 16.72
CA THR A 99 -4.87 7.99 16.37
C THR A 99 -5.05 7.01 15.23
N VAL A 100 -4.25 7.09 14.17
CA VAL A 100 -4.20 6.03 13.16
C VAL A 100 -3.15 5.00 13.58
N VAL A 101 -3.56 3.73 13.67
CA VAL A 101 -2.65 2.61 13.92
C VAL A 101 -2.07 2.18 12.57
N LEU A 102 -0.83 2.58 12.30
CA LEU A 102 -0.18 2.41 11.01
C LEU A 102 0.73 1.18 10.99
N VAL A 103 0.37 0.18 10.20
CA VAL A 103 1.19 -1.00 9.92
C VAL A 103 1.92 -0.82 8.58
N MET A 104 3.24 -0.95 8.55
CA MET A 104 4.03 -0.80 7.32
C MET A 104 5.33 -1.61 7.39
N ASP A 105 6.10 -1.64 6.31
CA ASP A 105 7.45 -2.22 6.33
C ASP A 105 8.45 -1.33 7.10
N ASN A 106 9.73 -1.68 7.06
CA ASN A 106 10.79 -0.95 7.76
C ASN A 106 11.77 -0.29 6.77
N LEU A 107 11.22 0.37 5.73
CA LEU A 107 12.00 1.21 4.83
C LEU A 107 12.54 2.45 5.58
N ASN A 108 13.70 2.96 5.17
CA ASN A 108 14.37 4.10 5.81
C ASN A 108 13.61 5.44 5.70
N THR A 109 12.52 5.47 4.94
CA THR A 109 11.57 6.58 4.81
C THR A 109 10.42 6.49 5.80
N HIS A 110 10.16 5.31 6.38
CA HIS A 110 9.00 5.02 7.21
C HIS A 110 9.28 5.32 8.68
N ASP A 111 9.54 6.59 8.97
CA ASP A 111 9.87 7.04 10.31
C ASP A 111 9.38 8.47 10.56
N ILE A 112 9.13 8.79 11.83
CA ILE A 112 8.72 10.12 12.29
C ILE A 112 9.74 11.20 11.86
N ALA A 113 11.02 10.85 11.76
CA ALA A 113 12.04 11.77 11.24
C ALA A 113 11.71 12.32 9.85
N SER A 114 11.03 11.54 9.00
CA SER A 114 10.57 11.98 7.68
C SER A 114 9.53 13.10 7.77
N LEU A 115 8.70 13.13 8.83
CA LEU A 115 7.75 14.22 9.06
C LEU A 115 8.49 15.53 9.40
N TYR A 116 9.54 15.45 10.23
CA TYR A 116 10.38 16.60 10.56
C TYR A 116 11.27 17.05 9.41
N GLU A 117 11.58 16.16 8.46
CA GLU A 117 12.26 16.53 7.22
C GLU A 117 11.34 17.31 6.27
N ALA A 118 10.04 17.01 6.29
CA ALA A 118 9.08 17.56 5.34
C ALA A 118 8.31 18.79 5.83
N PHE A 119 8.07 18.92 7.13
CA PHE A 119 7.17 19.94 7.71
C PHE A 119 7.84 20.73 8.83
N GLU A 120 7.27 21.89 9.13
CA GLU A 120 7.68 22.70 10.29
C GLU A 120 7.54 21.89 11.59
N PRO A 121 8.43 22.09 12.59
CA PRO A 121 8.48 21.23 13.78
C PRO A 121 7.16 21.08 14.54
N ALA A 122 6.33 22.13 14.57
CA ALA A 122 5.02 22.09 15.22
C ALA A 122 4.01 21.21 14.47
N GLU A 123 3.99 21.27 13.12
CA GLU A 123 3.14 20.43 12.28
C GLU A 123 3.62 18.97 12.32
N ALA A 124 4.94 18.74 12.17
CA ALA A 124 5.53 17.42 12.24
C ALA A 124 5.23 16.73 13.59
N PHE A 125 5.38 17.47 14.70
CA PHE A 125 5.04 16.96 16.03
C PHE A 125 3.55 16.60 16.14
N ALA A 126 2.66 17.49 15.69
CA ALA A 126 1.22 17.26 15.73
C ALA A 126 0.79 16.03 14.92
N LEU A 127 1.37 15.83 13.73
CA LEU A 127 1.14 14.64 12.91
C LEU A 127 1.66 13.37 13.60
N ALA A 128 2.87 13.44 14.16
CA ALA A 128 3.48 12.31 14.86
C ALA A 128 2.66 11.85 16.07
N GLN A 129 2.03 12.78 16.80
CA GLN A 129 1.17 12.44 17.94
C GLN A 129 -0.10 11.67 17.55
N ARG A 130 -0.48 11.67 16.27
CA ARG A 130 -1.67 10.97 15.76
C ARG A 130 -1.35 9.61 15.16
N LEU A 131 -0.13 9.10 15.33
CA LEU A 131 0.32 7.83 14.77
C LEU A 131 0.73 6.84 15.87
N GLU A 132 0.23 5.62 15.76
CA GLU A 132 0.76 4.44 16.46
C GLU A 132 1.39 3.52 15.40
N ILE A 133 2.72 3.48 15.31
CA ILE A 133 3.43 2.80 14.22
C ILE A 133 3.84 1.37 14.62
N HIS A 134 3.55 0.42 13.75
CA HIS A 134 3.95 -0.98 13.86
C HIS A 134 4.67 -1.43 12.60
N HIS A 135 5.93 -1.84 12.74
CA HIS A 135 6.71 -2.34 11.61
C HIS A 135 6.57 -3.85 11.45
N THR A 136 6.34 -4.28 10.22
CA THR A 136 6.50 -5.69 9.88
C THR A 136 7.97 -6.12 10.06
N PRO A 137 8.21 -7.38 10.48
CA PRO A 137 9.57 -7.90 10.61
C PRO A 137 10.33 -7.84 9.29
N LYS A 138 11.66 -7.70 9.36
CA LYS A 138 12.52 -7.88 8.18
C LYS A 138 12.23 -9.24 7.53
N HIS A 139 12.07 -9.25 6.21
CA HIS A 139 11.66 -10.43 5.42
C HIS A 139 10.28 -11.02 5.79
N GLY A 140 9.46 -10.28 6.55
CA GLY A 140 8.11 -10.66 6.95
C GLY A 140 7.02 -9.93 6.16
N SER A 141 7.30 -9.55 4.91
CA SER A 141 6.42 -8.73 4.09
C SER A 141 5.03 -9.37 3.90
N TRP A 142 4.97 -10.71 3.86
CA TRP A 142 3.72 -11.49 3.83
C TRP A 142 2.73 -11.19 4.98
N LEU A 143 3.16 -10.53 6.06
CA LEU A 143 2.29 -10.04 7.14
C LEU A 143 1.63 -8.69 6.81
N ASN A 144 2.13 -7.94 5.83
CA ASN A 144 1.59 -6.66 5.45
C ASN A 144 0.38 -6.85 4.52
N ILE A 145 -0.81 -6.50 4.99
CA ILE A 145 -2.03 -6.61 4.18
C ILE A 145 -1.96 -5.71 2.94
N ALA A 146 -1.24 -4.58 3.03
CA ALA A 146 -1.03 -3.70 1.89
C ALA A 146 -0.27 -4.38 0.74
N GLU A 147 0.67 -5.28 1.02
CA GLU A 147 1.37 -6.05 -0.02
C GLU A 147 0.41 -7.01 -0.76
N ILE A 148 -0.55 -7.60 -0.03
CA ILE A 148 -1.59 -8.46 -0.62
C ILE A 148 -2.49 -7.66 -1.57
N GLU A 149 -2.86 -6.44 -1.18
CA GLU A 149 -3.65 -5.52 -2.02
C GLU A 149 -2.86 -5.05 -3.25
N LEU A 150 -1.56 -4.74 -3.13
CA LEU A 150 -0.70 -4.48 -4.30
C LEU A 150 -0.66 -5.65 -5.27
N SER A 151 -0.63 -6.88 -4.74
CA SER A 151 -0.67 -8.10 -5.53
C SER A 151 -1.99 -8.24 -6.29
N ALA A 152 -3.12 -7.93 -5.65
CA ALA A 152 -4.44 -7.92 -6.27
C ALA A 152 -4.56 -6.82 -7.35
N LEU A 153 -4.19 -5.59 -7.01
CA LEU A 153 -4.13 -4.45 -7.93
C LEU A 153 -3.28 -4.76 -9.18
N THR A 154 -2.11 -5.40 -8.98
CA THR A 154 -1.22 -5.75 -10.08
C THR A 154 -1.90 -6.67 -11.09
N ARG A 155 -2.58 -7.72 -10.60
CA ARG A 155 -3.30 -8.68 -11.47
C ARG A 155 -4.55 -8.09 -12.11
N GLN A 156 -5.23 -7.17 -11.42
CA GLN A 156 -6.55 -6.69 -11.83
C GLN A 156 -6.49 -5.43 -12.71
N CYS A 157 -5.45 -4.60 -12.55
CA CYS A 157 -5.37 -3.28 -13.17
C CYS A 157 -4.08 -3.06 -13.98
N LEU A 158 -2.95 -3.58 -13.49
CA LEU A 158 -1.61 -3.20 -13.99
C LEU A 158 -1.00 -4.19 -14.98
N ASP A 159 -1.73 -5.25 -15.37
CA ASP A 159 -1.28 -6.25 -16.35
C ASP A 159 -1.40 -5.75 -17.80
N ARG A 160 -0.90 -4.54 -18.04
CA ARG A 160 -0.86 -3.85 -19.34
C ARG A 160 0.19 -2.75 -19.33
N ARG A 161 0.52 -2.23 -20.51
CA ARG A 161 1.42 -1.09 -20.66
C ARG A 161 0.66 0.21 -20.39
N ILE A 162 1.22 1.04 -19.52
CA ILE A 162 0.70 2.37 -19.17
C ILE A 162 1.84 3.35 -19.35
N THR A 163 1.59 4.40 -20.13
CA THR A 163 2.63 5.27 -20.70
C THR A 163 3.06 6.41 -19.78
N ASP A 164 2.16 6.88 -18.94
CA ASP A 164 2.33 8.10 -18.17
C ASP A 164 1.60 8.02 -16.83
N LEU A 165 1.96 8.95 -15.95
CA LEU A 165 1.49 8.99 -14.57
C LEU A 165 0.00 9.33 -14.45
N ASP A 166 -0.52 10.18 -15.34
CA ASP A 166 -1.91 10.64 -15.29
C ASP A 166 -2.87 9.51 -15.69
N THR A 167 -2.51 8.78 -16.76
CA THR A 167 -3.22 7.56 -17.16
C THR A 167 -3.16 6.52 -16.04
N LEU A 168 -1.99 6.30 -15.45
CA LEU A 168 -1.85 5.38 -14.31
C LEU A 168 -2.78 5.77 -13.16
N ASN A 169 -2.78 7.03 -12.73
CA ASN A 169 -3.62 7.50 -11.64
C ASN A 169 -5.12 7.41 -11.94
N THR A 170 -5.53 7.60 -13.20
CA THR A 170 -6.91 7.37 -13.64
C THR A 170 -7.34 5.92 -13.44
N GLU A 171 -6.48 4.98 -13.84
CA GLU A 171 -6.75 3.55 -13.74
C GLU A 171 -6.70 3.04 -12.29
N LEU A 172 -5.77 3.57 -11.49
CA LEU A 172 -5.72 3.32 -10.04
C LEU A 172 -6.99 3.83 -9.35
N SER A 173 -7.46 5.02 -9.71
CA SER A 173 -8.69 5.61 -9.15
C SER A 173 -9.92 4.77 -9.52
N ALA A 174 -10.01 4.29 -10.75
CA ALA A 174 -11.10 3.41 -11.18
C ALA A 174 -11.12 2.10 -10.38
N TRP A 175 -9.94 1.46 -10.22
CA TRP A 175 -9.79 0.25 -9.42
C TRP A 175 -10.15 0.49 -7.94
N GLN A 176 -9.63 1.57 -7.36
CA GLN A 176 -9.92 1.97 -5.97
C GLN A 176 -11.42 2.13 -5.73
N ASN A 177 -12.11 2.86 -6.62
CA ASN A 177 -13.54 3.11 -6.50
C ASN A 177 -14.36 1.82 -6.59
N ALA A 178 -14.01 0.92 -7.51
CA ALA A 178 -14.66 -0.38 -7.63
C ALA A 178 -14.46 -1.24 -6.37
N THR A 179 -13.22 -1.32 -5.87
CA THR A 179 -12.88 -2.12 -4.68
C THR A 179 -13.54 -1.57 -3.41
N ASN A 180 -13.58 -0.25 -3.24
CA ASN A 180 -14.24 0.40 -2.09
C ASN A 180 -15.76 0.28 -2.15
N SER A 181 -16.37 0.31 -3.34
CA SER A 181 -17.82 0.14 -3.49
C SER A 181 -18.29 -1.26 -3.11
N ASP A 182 -17.44 -2.27 -3.30
CA ASP A 182 -17.72 -3.65 -2.90
C ASP A 182 -17.46 -3.88 -1.38
N GLN A 183 -16.91 -2.87 -0.69
CA GLN A 183 -16.63 -2.90 0.76
C GLN A 183 -15.94 -4.20 1.24
N ARG A 184 -15.05 -4.77 0.42
CA ARG A 184 -14.43 -6.07 0.72
C ARG A 184 -13.58 -5.94 1.98
N GLN A 185 -14.03 -6.44 3.12
CA GLN A 185 -13.19 -6.51 4.30
C GLN A 185 -12.15 -7.61 4.16
N VAL A 186 -11.02 -7.46 4.84
CA VAL A 186 -10.00 -8.52 4.91
C VAL A 186 -10.28 -9.38 6.14
N ASN A 187 -10.57 -10.66 5.90
CA ASN A 187 -10.69 -11.64 6.97
C ASN A 187 -9.32 -12.27 7.26
N TRP A 188 -8.54 -11.63 8.13
CA TRP A 188 -7.23 -12.13 8.54
C TRP A 188 -7.37 -13.28 9.56
N GLN A 189 -6.86 -14.46 9.22
CA GLN A 189 -7.02 -15.67 10.07
C GLN A 189 -5.73 -16.16 10.72
N PHE A 190 -4.57 -15.63 10.34
CA PHE A 190 -3.30 -16.11 10.88
C PHE A 190 -3.03 -15.48 12.25
N THR A 191 -3.08 -16.28 13.30
CA THR A 191 -2.99 -15.79 14.69
C THR A 191 -1.57 -15.91 15.27
N THR A 192 -1.34 -15.26 16.42
CA THR A 192 -0.13 -15.50 17.22
C THR A 192 0.01 -16.98 17.64
N HIS A 193 -1.11 -17.67 17.88
CA HIS A 193 -1.08 -19.11 18.19
C HIS A 193 -0.59 -19.92 16.98
N ASP A 194 -1.08 -19.63 15.77
CA ASP A 194 -0.57 -20.21 14.53
C ASP A 194 0.92 -19.95 14.35
N ALA A 195 1.37 -18.72 14.61
CA ALA A 195 2.75 -18.30 14.45
C ALA A 195 3.69 -19.14 15.33
N ARG A 196 3.35 -19.34 16.62
CA ARG A 196 4.15 -20.13 17.55
C ARG A 196 4.31 -21.59 17.13
N ILE A 197 3.30 -22.16 16.45
CA ILE A 197 3.33 -23.54 15.96
C ILE A 197 4.07 -23.63 14.62
N LYS A 198 3.63 -22.85 13.63
CA LYS A 198 4.10 -22.94 12.24
C LYS A 198 5.49 -22.36 12.06
N LEU A 199 5.86 -21.37 12.87
CA LEU A 199 7.13 -20.64 12.77
C LEU A 199 7.98 -20.83 14.02
N ARG A 200 7.91 -22.00 14.66
CA ARG A 200 8.65 -22.35 15.88
C ARG A 200 10.14 -22.02 15.84
N HIS A 201 10.78 -22.08 14.66
CA HIS A 201 12.20 -21.80 14.47
C HIS A 201 12.57 -20.32 14.67
N LEU A 202 11.59 -19.42 14.63
CA LEU A 202 11.75 -18.00 14.93
C LEU A 202 11.60 -17.69 16.43
N TYR A 203 11.14 -18.65 17.23
CA TYR A 203 11.03 -18.53 18.67
C TYR A 203 12.24 -19.21 19.32
N PRO A 204 12.88 -18.59 20.32
CA PRO A 204 13.99 -19.22 21.02
C PRO A 204 13.50 -20.52 21.67
N THR A 205 14.17 -21.62 21.35
CA THR A 205 14.08 -22.86 22.12
C THR A 205 14.97 -22.69 23.34
N ASN A 206 14.39 -22.50 24.52
CA ASN A 206 15.11 -22.67 25.77
C ASN A 206 15.64 -24.11 25.89
#